data_AF-A0A1F0CYY3-F1
#
_entry.id   AF-A0A1F0CYY3-F1
#
_cell.length_a   1.000
_cell.length_b   1.000
_cell.length_c   1.000
_cell.angle_alpha   90.00
_cell.angle_beta   90.00
_cell.angle_gamma   90.00
#
_symmetry.space_group_name_H-M   'P 1'
#
loop_
_entity.id
_entity.type
_entity.pdbx_description
1 polymer ?
#
loop_
_entity_poly.entity_id
_entity_poly.type
_entity_poly.pdbx_seq_one_letter_code
_entity_poly.pdbx_strand_id
1 'polypeptide(L)'
;MNTVEGASVLTAIAVTVGLLVAGLSTLATSMAAHSSARDVARMAALGVADGELTNREGETVEITRSPVGETPWSMVTVRLTKEAPLFDVTVEESILEEPNADDSGS
;
A
#
# COMPACT_ATOMS: atom_id res chain seq x y z
N MET A 1 -43.46 9.65 -21.89
CA MET A 1 -42.09 9.69 -21.35
C MET A 1 -41.32 10.71 -22.16
N ASN A 2 -40.93 11.82 -21.54
CA ASN A 2 -40.33 12.96 -22.23
C ASN A 2 -38.80 12.76 -22.36
N THR A 3 -38.17 13.33 -23.39
CA THR A 3 -36.72 13.19 -23.67
C THR A 3 -35.81 13.51 -22.47
N VAL A 4 -36.26 14.41 -21.58
CA VAL A 4 -35.57 14.77 -20.33
C VAL A 4 -35.50 13.60 -19.34
N GLU A 5 -36.59 12.81 -19.22
CA GLU A 5 -36.63 11.64 -18.34
C GLU A 5 -35.73 10.52 -18.86
N GLY A 6 -35.63 10.36 -20.19
CA GLY A 6 -34.70 9.41 -20.80
C GLY A 6 -33.23 9.81 -20.59
N ALA A 7 -32.91 11.09 -20.74
CA ALA A 7 -31.55 11.61 -20.55
C ALA A 7 -31.09 11.53 -19.08
N SER A 8 -31.99 11.79 -18.12
CA SER A 8 -31.65 11.69 -16.69
C SER A 8 -31.40 10.24 -16.26
N VAL A 9 -32.21 9.29 -16.73
CA VAL A 9 -32.00 7.86 -16.46
C VAL A 9 -30.70 7.36 -17.07
N LEU A 10 -30.39 7.73 -18.32
CA LEU A 10 -29.13 7.33 -18.96
C LEU A 10 -27.91 7.88 -18.21
N THR A 11 -27.96 9.14 -17.80
CA THR A 11 -26.89 9.78 -17.03
C THR A 11 -26.72 9.10 -15.67
N ALA A 12 -27.82 8.79 -14.98
CA ALA A 12 -27.77 8.07 -13.71
C ALA A 12 -27.11 6.69 -13.87
N ILE A 13 -27.48 5.93 -14.91
CA ILE A 13 -26.86 4.64 -15.21
C ILE A 13 -25.36 4.80 -15.50
N ALA A 14 -24.98 5.78 -16.32
CA ALA A 14 -23.58 6.02 -16.64
C ALA A 14 -22.74 6.35 -15.39
N VAL A 15 -23.27 7.17 -14.49
CA VAL A 15 -22.63 7.50 -13.21
C VAL A 15 -22.53 6.26 -12.32
N THR A 16 -23.60 5.48 -12.19
CA THR A 16 -23.59 4.25 -11.37
C THR A 16 -22.59 3.24 -11.90
N VAL A 17 -22.55 3.00 -13.21
CA VAL A 17 -21.59 2.08 -13.83
C VAL A 17 -20.16 2.60 -13.66
N GLY A 18 -19.93 3.89 -13.86
CA GLY A 18 -18.63 4.51 -13.65
C GLY A 18 -18.12 4.34 -12.21
N LEU A 19 -18.98 4.56 -11.23
CA LEU A 19 -18.66 4.37 -9.80
C LEU A 19 -18.38 2.90 -9.46
N LEU A 20 -19.13 1.95 -10.04
CA LEU A 20 -18.89 0.52 -9.81
C LEU A 20 -17.52 0.09 -10.34
N VAL A 21 -17.16 0.52 -11.56
CA VAL A 21 -15.86 0.22 -12.14
C VAL A 21 -14.74 0.84 -11.32
N ALA A 22 -14.85 2.13 -10.98
CA ALA A 22 -13.86 2.82 -10.16
C ALA A 22 -13.71 2.18 -8.76
N GLY A 23 -14.81 1.73 -8.16
CA GLY A 23 -14.81 1.01 -6.89
C GLY A 23 -14.08 -0.32 -6.95
N LEU A 24 -14.36 -1.14 -7.98
CA LEU A 24 -13.66 -2.41 -8.18
C LEU A 24 -12.16 -2.21 -8.43
N SER A 25 -11.77 -1.22 -9.24
CA SER A 25 -10.37 -0.88 -9.47
C SER A 25 -9.66 -0.39 -8.19
N THR A 26 -10.35 0.37 -7.35
CA THR A 26 -9.82 0.83 -6.06
C THR A 26 -9.58 -0.35 -5.11
N LEU A 27 -10.51 -1.31 -5.04
CA LEU A 27 -10.34 -2.54 -4.26
C LEU A 27 -9.17 -3.40 -4.76
N ALA A 28 -9.04 -3.56 -6.08
CA ALA A 28 -7.91 -4.29 -6.67
C ALA A 28 -6.58 -3.61 -6.32
N THR A 29 -6.53 -2.28 -6.36
CA THR A 29 -5.37 -1.49 -5.97
C THR A 29 -5.03 -1.70 -4.50
N SER A 30 -6.03 -1.76 -3.61
CA SER A 30 -5.83 -2.04 -2.19
C SER A 30 -5.22 -3.41 -1.93
N MET A 31 -5.69 -4.46 -2.62
CA MET A 31 -5.11 -5.80 -2.48
C MET A 31 -3.65 -5.85 -2.97
N ALA A 32 -3.37 -5.19 -4.09
CA ALA A 32 -2.00 -5.08 -4.61
C ALA A 32 -1.09 -4.29 -3.67
N ALA A 33 -1.60 -3.23 -3.04
CA ALA A 33 -0.87 -2.43 -2.06
C ALA A 33 -0.47 -3.25 -0.82
N HIS A 34 -1.35 -4.13 -0.31
CA HIS A 34 -0.99 -5.06 0.78
C HIS A 34 0.13 -6.01 0.39
N SER A 35 0.08 -6.63 -0.80
CA SER A 35 1.17 -7.50 -1.24
C SER A 35 2.48 -6.74 -1.39
N SER A 36 2.45 -5.52 -1.96
CA SER A 36 3.64 -4.68 -2.14
C SER A 36 4.22 -4.25 -0.79
N ALA A 37 3.39 -3.77 0.14
CA ALA A 37 3.82 -3.35 1.48
C ALA A 37 4.50 -4.49 2.24
N ARG A 38 3.96 -5.72 2.13
CA ARG A 38 4.57 -6.91 2.73
C ARG A 38 5.92 -7.27 2.11
N ASP A 39 6.05 -7.18 0.79
CA ASP A 39 7.31 -7.46 0.11
C ASP A 39 8.36 -6.40 0.44
N VAL A 40 7.97 -5.13 0.53
CA VAL A 40 8.83 -4.03 0.97
C VAL A 40 9.26 -4.23 2.42
N ALA A 41 8.35 -4.59 3.32
CA ALA A 41 8.67 -4.86 4.72
C ALA A 41 9.67 -6.03 4.86
N ARG A 42 9.52 -7.09 4.04
CA ARG A 42 10.48 -8.18 3.98
C ARG A 42 11.85 -7.73 3.48
N MET A 43 11.92 -6.97 2.39
CA MET A 43 13.20 -6.48 1.87
C MET A 43 13.88 -5.51 2.84
N ALA A 44 13.12 -4.65 3.51
CA ALA A 44 13.63 -3.75 4.53
C ALA A 44 14.23 -4.52 5.71
N ALA A 45 13.56 -5.60 6.15
CA ALA A 45 14.07 -6.50 7.19
C ALA A 45 15.27 -7.36 6.75
N LEU A 46 15.46 -7.57 5.44
CA LEU A 46 16.66 -8.19 4.88
C LEU A 46 17.83 -7.19 4.72
N GLY A 47 17.67 -5.94 5.15
CA GLY A 47 18.72 -4.93 5.08
C GLY A 47 18.88 -4.25 3.72
N VAL A 48 17.89 -4.33 2.83
CA VAL A 48 17.89 -3.55 1.58
C VAL A 48 17.80 -2.05 1.92
N ALA A 49 18.60 -1.23 1.23
CA ALA A 49 18.65 0.21 1.47
C ALA A 49 17.30 0.88 1.17
N ASP A 50 16.83 1.73 2.10
CA ASP A 50 15.52 2.38 2.01
C ASP A 50 15.33 3.20 0.70
N GLY A 51 16.42 3.75 0.12
CA GLY A 51 16.38 4.47 -1.15
C GLY A 51 15.96 3.60 -2.35
N GLU A 52 16.33 2.32 -2.36
CA GLU A 52 15.90 1.36 -3.39
C GLU A 52 14.44 0.94 -3.19
N LEU A 53 13.99 0.91 -1.93
CA LEU A 53 12.63 0.52 -1.58
C LEU A 53 11.59 1.60 -1.84
N THR A 54 12.01 2.87 -1.73
CA THR A 54 11.16 4.07 -1.86
C THR A 54 11.10 4.63 -3.26
N ASN A 55 12.02 4.26 -4.16
CA ASN A 55 12.04 4.70 -5.55
C ASN A 55 11.09 3.86 -6.43
N ARG A 56 9.78 3.88 -6.12
CA ARG A 56 8.74 3.17 -6.87
C ARG A 56 7.83 4.18 -7.57
N GLU A 57 7.62 4.00 -8.86
CA GLU A 57 6.76 4.87 -9.66
C GLU A 57 5.28 4.72 -9.24
N GLY A 58 4.63 5.84 -8.90
CA GLY A 58 3.22 5.86 -8.51
C GLY A 58 2.93 5.32 -7.10
N GLU A 59 3.96 5.13 -6.27
CA GLU A 59 3.82 4.66 -4.89
C GLU A 59 4.65 5.55 -3.94
N THR A 60 4.04 5.97 -2.84
CA THR A 60 4.73 6.65 -1.74
C THR A 60 4.98 5.63 -0.64
N VAL A 61 6.24 5.38 -0.33
CA VAL A 61 6.65 4.39 0.69
C VAL A 61 7.33 5.12 1.83
N GLU A 62 6.83 4.92 3.05
CA GLU A 62 7.42 5.41 4.29
C GLU A 62 7.86 4.20 5.12
N ILE A 63 9.14 4.14 5.47
CA ILE A 63 9.72 3.05 6.28
C ILE A 63 10.11 3.62 7.63
N THR A 64 9.59 3.02 8.70
CA THR A 64 9.91 3.37 10.09
C THR A 64 10.48 2.16 10.80
N ARG A 65 11.68 2.29 11.36
CA ARG A 65 12.31 1.25 12.18
C ARG A 65 12.22 1.65 13.64
N SER A 66 11.57 0.83 14.46
CA SER A 66 11.41 1.07 15.90
C SER A 66 12.08 -0.05 16.70
N PRO A 67 12.93 0.26 17.69
CA PRO A 67 13.53 -0.77 18.53
C PRO A 67 12.46 -1.50 19.36
N VAL A 68 12.63 -2.81 19.55
CA VAL A 68 11.72 -3.64 20.35
C VAL A 68 12.30 -3.84 21.76
N GLY A 69 11.94 -2.94 22.67
CA GLY A 69 12.37 -3.00 24.08
C GLY A 69 13.89 -2.95 24.22
N GLU A 70 14.45 -3.86 25.05
CA GLU A 70 15.90 -4.01 25.26
C GLU A 70 16.53 -5.11 24.37
N THR A 71 15.75 -5.68 23.44
CA THR A 71 16.27 -6.70 22.50
C THR A 71 17.04 -6.04 21.35
N PRO A 72 17.98 -6.74 20.70
CA PRO A 72 18.64 -6.22 19.49
C PRO A 72 17.71 -6.23 18.26
N TRP A 73 16.40 -6.45 18.44
CA TRP A 73 15.44 -6.56 17.36
C TRP A 73 14.82 -5.21 17.02
N SER A 74 14.56 -5.00 15.74
CA SER A 74 13.88 -3.80 15.25
C SER A 74 12.55 -4.20 14.62
N MET A 75 11.47 -3.52 14.99
CA MET A 75 10.21 -3.60 14.25
C MET A 75 10.31 -2.66 13.05
N VAL A 76 10.18 -3.21 11.86
CA VAL A 76 10.12 -2.45 10.61
C VAL A 76 8.66 -2.29 10.22
N THR A 77 8.16 -1.07 10.31
CA THR A 77 6.83 -0.68 9.84
C THR A 77 6.96 0.00 8.49
N VAL A 78 6.25 -0.52 7.50
CA VAL A 78 6.17 0.05 6.15
C VAL A 78 4.76 0.55 5.92
N ARG A 79 4.65 1.84 5.63
CA ARG A 79 3.42 2.47 5.16
C ARG A 79 3.54 2.77 3.69
N LEU A 80 2.65 2.20 2.89
CA LEU A 80 2.61 2.35 1.44
C LEU A 80 1.31 3.04 1.04
N THR A 81 1.42 4.15 0.31
CA THR A 81 0.31 4.89 -0.27
C THR A 81 0.35 4.78 -1.79
N LYS A 82 -0.77 4.41 -2.40
CA LYS A 82 -0.93 4.25 -3.84
C LYS A 82 -2.17 4.98 -4.34
N GLU A 83 -2.03 5.70 -5.44
CA GLU A 83 -3.15 6.39 -6.08
C GLU A 83 -4.17 5.37 -6.64
N ALA A 84 -5.45 5.63 -6.46
CA ALA A 84 -6.52 4.82 -7.04
C ALA A 84 -7.69 5.67 -7.54
N PRO A 85 -8.57 5.13 -8.40
CA PRO A 85 -9.56 5.94 -9.12
C PRO A 85 -10.59 6.70 -8.27
N LEU A 86 -10.91 6.23 -7.05
CA LEU A 86 -11.84 6.92 -6.16
C LEU A 86 -11.13 7.70 -5.04
N PHE A 87 -10.10 7.09 -4.46
CA PHE A 87 -9.32 7.65 -3.35
C PHE A 87 -7.99 6.93 -3.25
N ASP A 88 -7.00 7.60 -2.67
CA ASP A 88 -5.70 6.99 -2.42
C ASP A 88 -5.82 5.86 -1.38
N VAL A 89 -5.14 4.76 -1.65
CA VAL A 89 -5.09 3.61 -0.75
C VAL A 89 -3.81 3.70 0.06
N THR A 90 -3.94 3.77 1.38
CA THR A 90 -2.79 3.64 2.30
C THR A 90 -2.90 2.34 3.07
N VAL A 91 -1.81 1.57 3.08
CA VAL A 91 -1.68 0.30 3.79
C VAL A 91 -0.45 0.36 4.68
N GLU A 92 -0.54 -0.26 5.85
CA GLU A 92 0.56 -0.39 6.79
C GLU A 92 0.81 -1.87 7.08
N GLU A 93 2.07 -2.30 6.99
CA GLU A 93 2.52 -3.64 7.31
C GLU A 93 3.76 -3.55 8.21
N SER A 94 3.82 -4.39 9.24
CA SER A 94 4.94 -4.42 10.19
C SER A 94 5.56 -5.80 10.26
N ILE A 95 6.89 -5.86 10.22
CA ILE A 95 7.67 -7.10 10.35
C ILE A 95 8.75 -6.91 11.40
N LEU A 96 9.01 -7.97 12.18
CA LEU A 96 10.13 -8.01 13.12
C LEU A 96 11.42 -8.37 12.35
N GLU A 97 12.41 -7.49 12.40
CA GLU A 97 13.77 -7.72 11.91
C GLU A 97 14.49 -8.61 12.93
N GLU A 98 14.76 -9.86 12.53
CA GLU A 98 15.58 -10.78 13.29
C GLU A 98 17.05 -10.34 13.20
N PRO A 99 17.82 -10.42 14.30
CA PRO A 99 19.19 -9.94 14.32
C PRO A 99 20.02 -10.84 13.42
N ASN A 100 20.86 -10.22 12.58
CA ASN A 100 21.74 -10.96 11.70
C ASN A 100 22.69 -11.81 12.56
N ALA A 101 22.76 -13.13 12.32
CA ALA A 101 23.56 -14.07 13.11
C ALA A 101 25.08 -13.75 13.11
N ASP A 102 25.48 -12.81 12.27
CA ASP A 102 26.85 -12.32 12.13
C ASP A 102 27.28 -11.31 13.22
N ASP A 103 26.36 -10.78 14.04
CA ASP A 103 26.69 -9.86 15.15
C ASP A 103 26.93 -10.59 16.49
N SER A 104 26.93 -11.92 16.47
CA SER A 104 27.33 -12.79 17.59
C SER A 104 28.82 -13.14 17.55
N GLY A 105 29.70 -12.13 17.61
CA GLY A 105 31.08 -12.34 18.08
C GLY A 105 32.18 -11.54 17.37
N SER A 106 32.76 -10.59 18.11
CA SER A 106 34.21 -10.35 18.18
C SER A 106 34.57 -9.70 19.50
#